data_AF-A0A952NF32-F1
#
_entry.id   AF-A0A952NF32-F1
#
_cell.length_a   1.000
_cell.length_b   1.000
_cell.length_c   1.000
_cell.angle_alpha   90.00
_cell.angle_beta   90.00
_cell.angle_gamma   90.00
#
_symmetry.space_group_name_H-M   'P 1'
#
loop_
_entity.id
_entity.type
_entity.pdbx_description
1 polymer ?
#
loop_
_entity_poly.entity_id
_entity_poly.type
_entity_poly.pdbx_seq_one_letter_code
_entity_poly.pdbx_strand_id
1 'polypeptide(L)'
;MKSAFYVLSALVLLGSLGCVHSAHKVDGPQEKAEIPAGVRVGIGGKEVKEGDTVSVFTTSCHTTTMGEDRPRRKKECHDKQVGSALVLKILDHDSAIVSPQNGLVMDTSMKVEKQKGEQ
;
A
#
# COMPACT_ATOMS: atom_id res chain seq x y z
N MET A 1 17.18 27.61 -54.83
CA MET A 1 18.15 26.64 -54.28
C MET A 1 18.98 27.39 -53.25
N LYS A 2 19.05 27.08 -51.96
CA LYS A 2 19.03 25.78 -51.28
C LYS A 2 18.34 25.95 -49.91
N SER A 3 17.43 25.03 -49.61
CA SER A 3 16.96 24.79 -48.25
C SER A 3 18.11 24.23 -47.41
N ALA A 4 18.24 24.65 -46.17
CA ALA A 4 19.00 23.90 -45.17
C ALA A 4 18.06 23.59 -44.00
N PHE A 5 17.76 22.30 -43.91
CA PHE A 5 17.04 21.62 -42.83
C PHE A 5 17.97 21.41 -41.62
N TYR A 6 17.39 20.82 -40.55
CA TYR A 6 18.00 20.27 -39.33
C TYR A 6 18.11 21.30 -38.17
N VAL A 7 17.64 21.04 -36.95
CA VAL A 7 17.72 19.83 -36.13
C VAL A 7 16.54 19.71 -35.15
N LEU A 8 15.77 18.63 -35.30
CA LEU A 8 15.36 17.67 -34.26
C LEU A 8 15.19 18.16 -32.80
N SER A 9 13.98 18.57 -32.39
CA SER A 9 13.61 18.62 -30.97
C SER A 9 13.05 17.26 -30.52
N ALA A 10 13.93 16.37 -30.10
CA ALA A 10 13.56 15.15 -29.39
C ALA A 10 13.60 15.42 -27.87
N LEU A 11 12.44 15.69 -27.26
CA LEU A 11 12.26 15.51 -25.82
C LEU A 11 10.78 15.49 -25.45
N VAL A 12 10.11 14.34 -25.64
CA VAL A 12 8.85 14.08 -24.94
C VAL A 12 9.10 12.95 -23.95
N LEU A 13 9.34 13.41 -22.73
CA LEU A 13 9.26 12.75 -21.45
C LEU A 13 8.00 11.88 -21.33
N LEU A 14 8.13 10.56 -21.40
CA LEU A 14 7.13 9.63 -20.86
C LEU A 14 7.87 8.46 -20.21
N GLY A 15 8.60 8.78 -19.14
CA GLY A 15 9.03 7.77 -18.17
C GLY A 15 7.80 7.29 -17.39
N SER A 16 7.12 6.27 -17.89
CA SER A 16 6.15 5.50 -17.12
C SER A 16 6.88 4.56 -16.16
N LEU A 17 7.52 5.14 -15.15
CA LEU A 17 7.81 4.42 -13.91
C LEU A 17 6.46 4.24 -13.20
N GLY A 18 5.79 3.13 -13.49
CA GLY A 18 4.70 2.64 -12.66
C GLY A 18 5.26 2.40 -11.26
N CYS A 19 5.07 3.36 -10.37
CA CYS A 19 5.32 3.18 -8.94
C CYS A 19 4.35 2.10 -8.45
N VAL A 20 4.86 0.88 -8.34
CA VAL A 20 4.31 -0.14 -7.45
C VAL A 20 4.23 0.50 -6.07
N HIS A 21 3.03 0.85 -5.63
CA HIS A 21 2.77 1.19 -4.25
C HIS A 21 2.91 -0.11 -3.46
N SER A 22 4.13 -0.35 -2.99
CA SER A 22 4.52 -1.48 -2.18
C SER A 22 3.75 -1.42 -0.86
N ALA A 23 2.89 -2.40 -0.65
CA ALA A 23 2.12 -2.57 0.58
C ALA A 23 2.97 -2.25 1.82
N HIS A 24 2.48 -1.31 2.61
CA HIS A 24 3.24 -0.75 3.71
C HIS A 24 3.06 -1.60 4.97
N LYS A 25 4.17 -1.84 5.67
CA LYS A 25 4.20 -2.69 6.86
C LYS A 25 3.61 -1.99 8.08
N VAL A 26 3.10 -2.79 9.01
CA VAL A 26 2.66 -2.35 10.33
C VAL A 26 3.85 -2.43 11.28
N ASP A 27 4.18 -1.32 11.94
CA ASP A 27 5.14 -1.27 13.04
C ASP A 27 4.32 -1.30 14.34
N GLY A 28 4.70 -2.14 15.32
CA GLY A 28 3.91 -2.42 16.53
C GLY A 28 3.52 -1.20 17.41
N PRO A 29 2.90 -1.44 18.58
CA PRO A 29 2.39 -0.36 19.43
C PRO A 29 3.50 0.58 19.93
N GLN A 30 3.22 1.88 19.97
CA GLN A 30 4.19 2.94 20.31
C GLN A 30 3.82 3.62 21.65
N GLU A 31 4.73 3.61 22.63
CA GLU A 31 4.58 4.35 23.89
C GLU A 31 5.26 5.73 23.81
N LYS A 32 4.53 6.80 23.49
CA LYS A 32 4.94 8.20 23.79
C LYS A 32 3.74 9.15 23.84
N ALA A 33 3.65 9.92 24.93
CA ALA A 33 2.45 10.58 25.46
C ALA A 33 1.84 11.75 24.66
N GLU A 34 2.30 12.06 23.45
CA GLU A 34 1.67 13.05 22.54
C GLU A 34 1.02 12.42 21.31
N ILE A 35 1.29 11.13 21.08
CA ILE A 35 0.76 10.37 19.97
C ILE A 35 -0.37 9.48 20.52
N PRO A 36 -1.58 9.50 19.94
CA PRO A 36 -2.68 8.70 20.45
C PRO A 36 -2.32 7.21 20.40
N ALA A 37 -2.80 6.45 21.38
CA ALA A 37 -2.59 5.00 21.40
C ALA A 37 -3.18 4.37 20.13
N GLY A 38 -2.37 3.57 19.43
CA GLY A 38 -2.78 2.96 18.18
C GLY A 38 -1.65 2.17 17.53
N VAL A 39 -1.91 1.75 16.30
CA VAL A 39 -1.02 0.93 15.49
C VAL A 39 -0.36 1.81 14.44
N ARG A 40 0.98 1.79 14.36
CA ARG A 40 1.70 2.52 13.32
C ARG A 40 1.63 1.74 12.01
N VAL A 41 1.22 2.42 10.95
CA VAL A 41 1.12 1.85 9.62
C VAL A 41 1.86 2.74 8.64
N GLY A 42 2.43 2.16 7.61
CA GLY A 42 3.12 2.95 6.58
C GLY A 42 2.17 3.56 5.54
N ILE A 43 0.99 4.07 5.90
CA ILE A 43 0.23 4.94 4.99
C ILE A 43 0.14 6.32 5.64
N GLY A 44 0.56 7.37 4.93
CA GLY A 44 0.77 8.70 5.53
C GLY A 44 0.03 9.83 4.81
N GLY A 45 0.45 11.07 5.11
CA GLY A 45 -0.22 12.29 4.66
C GLY A 45 -0.30 12.47 3.13
N LYS A 46 0.48 11.71 2.36
CA LYS A 46 0.39 11.69 0.90
C LYS A 46 -0.89 11.01 0.40
N GLU A 47 -1.44 10.09 1.19
CA GLU A 47 -2.55 9.21 0.76
C GLU A 47 -3.80 9.40 1.61
N VAL A 48 -3.66 9.62 2.92
CA VAL A 48 -4.76 9.70 3.88
C VAL A 48 -4.66 10.94 4.75
N LYS A 49 -5.78 11.33 5.35
CA LYS A 49 -5.86 12.37 6.39
C LYS A 49 -6.43 11.82 7.68
N GLU A 50 -6.23 12.54 8.79
CA GLU A 50 -6.87 12.22 10.07
C GLU A 50 -8.40 12.13 9.90
N GLY A 51 -9.01 11.11 10.50
CA GLY A 51 -10.43 10.79 10.37
C GLY A 51 -10.79 9.91 9.17
N ASP A 52 -9.88 9.66 8.22
CA ASP A 52 -10.14 8.70 7.12
C ASP A 52 -10.23 7.27 7.65
N THR A 53 -10.98 6.42 6.93
CA THR A 53 -10.99 4.97 7.16
C THR A 53 -10.12 4.28 6.11
N VAL A 54 -9.27 3.36 6.56
CA VAL A 54 -8.45 2.49 5.71
C VAL A 54 -8.93 1.06 5.80
N SER A 55 -8.80 0.33 4.69
CA SER A 55 -9.09 -1.10 4.63
C SER A 55 -7.87 -1.89 5.09
N VAL A 56 -8.08 -2.91 5.93
CA VAL A 56 -7.03 -3.79 6.44
C VAL A 56 -7.13 -5.16 5.75
N PHE A 57 -6.01 -5.68 5.27
CA PHE A 57 -5.94 -6.94 4.51
C PHE A 57 -4.94 -7.91 5.15
N THR A 58 -5.23 -9.19 5.01
CA THR A 58 -4.28 -10.29 5.26
C THR A 58 -3.85 -10.90 3.94
N THR A 59 -2.57 -11.24 3.80
CA THR A 59 -2.05 -11.98 2.64
C THR A 59 -1.98 -13.46 2.96
N SER A 60 -2.68 -14.28 2.17
CA SER A 60 -2.57 -15.75 2.22
C SER A 60 -1.85 -16.24 0.97
N CYS A 61 -0.85 -17.11 1.12
CA CYS A 61 -0.10 -17.66 -0.01
C CYS A 61 -0.22 -19.18 -0.05
N HIS A 62 -0.58 -19.71 -1.22
CA HIS A 62 -0.68 -21.14 -1.47
C HIS A 62 0.33 -21.54 -2.55
N THR A 63 0.91 -22.73 -2.42
CA THR A 63 1.76 -23.30 -3.46
C THR A 63 0.92 -24.26 -4.28
N THR A 64 0.70 -23.92 -5.54
CA THR A 64 0.04 -24.80 -6.50
C THR A 64 1.11 -25.52 -7.32
N THR A 65 0.82 -26.78 -7.68
CA THR A 65 1.67 -27.54 -8.60
C THR A 65 0.95 -27.59 -9.94
N MET A 66 1.59 -27.10 -10.99
CA MET A 66 1.03 -27.07 -12.35
C MET A 66 1.78 -28.04 -13.26
N GLY A 67 1.05 -28.74 -14.12
CA GLY A 67 1.57 -29.69 -15.11
C GLY A 67 1.70 -31.12 -14.56
N GLU A 68 1.15 -32.09 -15.30
CA GLU A 68 1.15 -33.52 -14.93
C GLU A 68 2.51 -34.18 -15.25
N ASP A 69 3.06 -33.92 -16.44
CA ASP A 69 4.33 -34.51 -16.91
C ASP A 69 5.59 -33.79 -16.41
N ARG A 70 5.48 -32.50 -16.05
CA ARG A 70 6.60 -31.68 -15.53
C ARG A 70 6.10 -30.74 -14.43
N PRO A 71 5.99 -31.24 -13.19
CA PRO A 71 5.44 -30.47 -12.08
C PRO A 71 6.26 -29.20 -11.84
N ARG A 72 5.63 -28.04 -11.99
CA ARG A 72 6.19 -26.75 -11.56
C ARG A 72 5.44 -26.22 -10.37
N ARG A 73 6.18 -25.88 -9.31
CA ARG A 73 5.61 -25.19 -8.14
C ARG A 73 5.47 -23.72 -8.46
N LYS A 74 4.25 -23.19 -8.31
CA LYS A 74 3.95 -21.76 -8.39
C LYS A 74 3.43 -21.32 -7.02
N LYS A 75 3.98 -20.22 -6.49
CA LYS A 75 3.44 -19.58 -5.29
C LYS A 75 2.44 -18.52 -5.73
N GLU A 76 1.22 -18.63 -5.27
CA GLU A 76 0.14 -17.69 -5.52
C GLU A 76 -0.28 -17.07 -4.19
N CYS A 77 -0.44 -15.75 -4.17
CA CYS A 77 -0.81 -15.02 -2.96
C CYS A 77 -2.07 -14.20 -3.24
N HIS A 78 -3.02 -14.26 -2.32
CA HIS A 78 -4.26 -13.50 -2.37
C HIS A 78 -4.40 -12.65 -1.12
N ASP A 79 -4.70 -11.37 -1.34
CA ASP A 79 -5.04 -10.42 -0.29
C ASP A 79 -6.54 -10.49 -0.03
N LYS A 80 -6.92 -10.63 1.24
CA LYS A 80 -8.32 -10.64 1.69
C LYS A 80 -8.53 -9.51 2.68
N GLN A 81 -9.54 -8.68 2.46
CA GLN A 81 -9.91 -7.66 3.43
C GLN A 81 -10.47 -8.34 4.68
N VAL A 82 -9.95 -7.97 5.85
CA VAL A 82 -10.34 -8.52 7.16
C VAL A 82 -11.00 -7.49 8.06
N GLY A 83 -10.90 -6.20 7.72
CA GLY A 83 -11.58 -5.15 8.45
C GLY A 83 -11.18 -3.76 7.99
N SER A 84 -11.29 -2.81 8.90
CA SER A 84 -10.93 -1.42 8.69
C SER A 84 -10.28 -0.81 9.94
N ALA A 85 -9.58 0.30 9.74
CA ALA A 85 -8.98 1.08 10.81
C ALA A 85 -9.20 2.59 10.55
N LEU A 86 -9.38 3.36 11.62
CA LEU A 86 -9.54 4.81 11.59
C LEU A 86 -8.18 5.49 11.70
N VAL A 87 -7.85 6.43 10.81
CA VAL A 87 -6.63 7.23 10.89
C VAL A 87 -6.75 8.24 12.04
N LEU A 88 -5.95 8.06 13.08
CA LEU A 88 -5.94 8.93 14.26
C LEU A 88 -4.98 10.10 14.12
N LYS A 89 -3.79 9.85 13.56
CA LYS A 89 -2.72 10.84 13.48
C LYS A 89 -1.85 10.59 12.26
N ILE A 90 -1.54 11.63 11.50
CA ILE A 90 -0.49 11.58 10.48
C ILE A 90 0.86 11.87 11.15
N LEU A 91 1.84 10.98 10.96
CA LEU A 91 3.19 11.16 11.49
C LEU A 91 4.07 11.89 10.48
N ASP A 92 4.03 11.43 9.22
CA ASP A 92 4.81 11.96 8.12
C ASP A 92 4.12 11.65 6.77
N HIS A 93 4.85 11.82 5.67
CA HIS A 93 4.33 11.57 4.33
C HIS A 93 3.90 10.12 4.09
N ASP A 94 4.55 9.16 4.75
CA ASP A 94 4.44 7.73 4.47
C ASP A 94 4.01 6.92 5.71
N SER A 95 3.69 7.56 6.83
CA SER A 95 3.23 6.85 8.02
C SER A 95 2.18 7.60 8.84
N ALA A 96 1.31 6.81 9.47
CA ALA A 96 0.22 7.27 10.33
C ALA A 96 -0.01 6.30 11.48
N ILE A 97 -0.74 6.78 12.48
CA ILE A 97 -1.31 5.96 13.54
C ILE A 97 -2.77 5.69 13.22
N VAL A 98 -3.17 4.43 13.30
CA VAL A 98 -4.55 4.00 13.09
C VAL A 98 -5.11 3.26 14.30
N SER A 99 -6.42 3.33 14.46
CA SER A 99 -7.19 2.53 15.42
C SER A 99 -7.97 1.44 14.69
N PRO A 100 -7.65 0.16 14.89
CA PRO A 100 -8.47 -0.94 14.38
C PRO A 100 -9.93 -0.79 14.84
N GLN A 101 -10.88 -1.13 13.97
CA GLN A 101 -12.32 -1.07 14.27
C GLN A 101 -12.89 -2.48 14.50
N ASN A 102 -14.06 -2.57 15.14
CA ASN A 102 -14.83 -3.81 15.28
C ASN A 102 -14.07 -4.98 15.95
N GLY A 103 -13.17 -4.68 16.90
CA GLY A 103 -12.38 -5.70 17.61
C GLY A 103 -11.27 -6.35 16.77
N LEU A 104 -10.95 -5.80 15.60
CA LEU A 104 -9.83 -6.24 14.80
C LEU A 104 -8.51 -6.08 15.59
N VAL A 105 -7.69 -7.13 15.62
CA VAL A 105 -6.33 -7.06 16.14
C VAL A 105 -5.39 -7.02 14.94
N MET A 106 -4.56 -5.98 14.85
CA MET A 106 -3.60 -5.80 13.76
C MET A 106 -2.21 -6.27 14.17
N ASP A 107 -1.51 -6.93 13.26
CA ASP A 107 -0.12 -7.33 13.42
C ASP A 107 0.73 -6.98 12.18
N THR A 108 2.03 -7.23 12.25
CA THR A 108 3.02 -6.87 11.23
C THR A 108 2.86 -7.59 9.88
N SER A 109 2.05 -8.65 9.82
CA SER A 109 1.76 -9.41 8.58
C SER A 109 0.61 -8.82 7.78
N MET A 110 -0.15 -7.90 8.36
CA MET A 110 -1.28 -7.23 7.71
C MET A 110 -0.81 -6.06 6.84
N LYS A 111 -1.67 -5.69 5.90
CA LYS A 111 -1.51 -4.55 5.00
C LYS A 111 -2.66 -3.58 5.19
N VAL A 112 -2.40 -2.30 4.92
CA VAL A 112 -3.44 -1.27 4.88
C VAL A 112 -3.47 -0.63 3.50
N GLU A 113 -4.67 -0.32 3.01
CA GLU A 113 -4.88 0.48 1.80
C GLU A 113 -5.94 1.54 2.05
N LYS A 114 -5.84 2.66 1.33
CA LYS A 114 -6.88 3.68 1.33
C LYS A 114 -8.19 3.07 0.82
N GLN A 115 -9.27 3.25 1.57
CA GLN A 115 -10.59 2.88 1.09
C GLN A 115 -10.90 3.71 -0.16
N LYS A 116 -11.02 3.06 -1.32
CA LYS A 116 -11.51 3.73 -2.53
C LYS A 116 -12.96 4.13 -2.24
N GLY A 117 -13.24 5.43 -2.20
CA GLY A 117 -14.60 5.89 -2.10
C GLY A 117 -15.40 5.31 -3.28
N GLU A 118 -16.50 4.64 -2.99
CA GLU A 118 -17.60 4.60 -3.96
C GLU A 118 -17.97 6.06 -4.25
N GLN A 119 -17.78 6.47 -5.51
CA GLN A 119 -18.30 7.73 -6.04
C GLN A 119 -19.80 7.57 -6.31
#